data_AF-A0A8H7H885-F1
#
_entry.id   AF-A0A8H7H885-F1
#
_cell.length_a   1.000
_cell.length_b   1.000
_cell.length_c   1.000
_cell.angle_alpha   90.00
_cell.angle_beta   90.00
_cell.angle_gamma   90.00
#
_symmetry.space_group_name_H-M   'P 1'
#
loop_
_entity.id
_entity.type
_entity.pdbx_description
1 polymer ?
#
loop_
_entity_poly.entity_id
_entity_poly.type
_entity_poly.pdbx_seq_one_letter_code
_entity_poly.pdbx_strand_id
1 'polypeptide(L)'
;MVEYPYPLIPTPPGDWKNNIYDLNAIRMAGIHNIFIRAFNSVFYHAPNVEPEDVPGFMRYCLAIVDSLHEHHTTEEATAFPAFEAKLGKGTMDGNITQHAEFMPKFNEWSGLCKSIVAKETTYNAAEFLNPLRASMDTLHPHFVDEIATLESSVLKKHFSEAELRELEKRIAAKVYDQSSIWNAPLIVVNTDLDFNSWFPPVPAPAMFVLRHVVMNFMGDMWKYGQCDKYMRLKDEFKSMYGL
;
A
#
# COMPACT_ATOMS: atom_id res chain seq x y z
N MET A 1 -6.74 19.53 1.20
CA MET A 1 -5.49 18.89 0.75
C MET A 1 -4.70 18.53 1.98
N VAL A 2 -4.23 17.29 2.05
CA VAL A 2 -3.44 16.80 3.19
C VAL A 2 -2.00 17.23 2.95
N GLU A 3 -1.37 17.88 3.94
CA GLU A 3 0.00 18.34 3.80
C GLU A 3 0.97 17.14 3.79
N TYR A 4 2.04 17.24 3.00
CA TYR A 4 3.15 16.29 3.05
C TYR A 4 3.98 16.53 4.32
N PRO A 5 4.41 15.49 5.05
CA PRO A 5 4.15 14.06 4.80
C PRO A 5 2.70 13.66 5.12
N TYR A 6 2.13 12.79 4.30
CA TYR A 6 0.81 12.21 4.58
C TYR A 6 0.88 11.41 5.88
N PRO A 7 -0.03 11.65 6.84
CA PRO A 7 0.04 11.04 8.15
C PRO A 7 -0.27 9.54 8.06
N LEU A 8 0.46 8.74 8.83
CA LEU A 8 0.15 7.34 9.02
C LEU A 8 -1.16 7.18 9.80
N ILE A 9 -1.87 6.11 9.50
CA ILE A 9 -3.07 5.69 10.20
C ILE A 9 -2.63 5.06 11.53
N PRO A 10 -3.12 5.54 12.69
CA PRO A 10 -2.87 4.89 13.97
C PRO A 10 -3.36 3.43 13.94
N THR A 11 -2.60 2.51 14.53
CA THR A 11 -3.03 1.11 14.61
C THR A 11 -4.36 1.02 15.37
N PRO A 12 -5.43 0.48 14.75
CA PRO A 12 -6.71 0.30 15.42
C PRO A 12 -6.56 -0.55 16.71
N PRO A 13 -7.38 -0.29 17.74
CA PRO A 13 -7.29 -1.04 18.99
C PRO A 13 -7.76 -2.49 18.80
N GLY A 14 -7.16 -3.43 19.53
CA GLY A 14 -7.63 -4.83 19.57
C GLY A 14 -6.50 -5.85 19.60
N ASP A 15 -6.86 -7.13 19.45
CA ASP A 15 -5.93 -8.26 19.41
C ASP A 15 -5.79 -8.82 17.99
N TRP A 16 -4.78 -8.34 17.26
CA TRP A 16 -4.44 -8.83 15.92
C TRP A 16 -4.07 -10.32 15.89
N LYS A 17 -3.64 -10.90 17.02
CA LYS A 17 -3.13 -12.27 17.06
C LYS A 17 -4.25 -13.28 17.25
N ASN A 18 -5.19 -13.00 18.15
CA ASN A 18 -6.20 -13.99 18.55
C ASN A 18 -7.64 -13.59 18.22
N ASN A 19 -7.91 -12.34 17.82
CA ASN A 19 -9.27 -11.89 17.50
C ASN A 19 -9.40 -11.53 16.01
N ILE A 20 -10.09 -12.40 15.26
CA ILE A 20 -10.30 -12.24 13.81
C ILE A 20 -11.11 -10.98 13.46
N TYR A 21 -11.98 -10.52 14.35
CA TYR A 21 -12.74 -9.30 14.12
C TYR A 21 -11.84 -8.06 14.18
N ASP A 22 -10.96 -8.00 15.18
CA ASP A 22 -10.03 -6.87 15.35
C ASP A 22 -8.97 -6.86 14.24
N LEU A 23 -8.55 -8.05 13.80
CA LEU A 23 -7.52 -8.23 12.77
C LEU A 23 -7.85 -7.54 11.43
N ASN A 24 -9.12 -7.42 11.05
CA ASN A 24 -9.50 -6.86 9.75
C ASN A 24 -9.12 -5.38 9.63
N ALA A 25 -9.65 -4.52 10.51
CA ALA A 25 -9.27 -3.10 10.56
C ALA A 25 -7.77 -2.91 10.82
N ILE A 26 -7.19 -3.70 11.73
CA ILE A 26 -5.76 -3.62 12.07
C ILE A 26 -4.88 -3.92 10.85
N ARG A 27 -5.20 -4.96 10.07
CA ARG A 27 -4.45 -5.31 8.85
C ARG A 27 -4.64 -4.30 7.75
N MET A 28 -5.86 -3.77 7.58
CA MET A 28 -6.13 -2.75 6.58
C MET A 28 -5.29 -1.49 6.83
N ALA A 29 -5.26 -1.00 8.08
CA ALA A 29 -4.39 0.10 8.46
C ALA A 29 -2.89 -0.23 8.23
N GLY A 30 -2.50 -1.49 8.47
CA GLY A 30 -1.16 -1.99 8.20
C GLY A 30 -0.73 -1.85 6.74
N ILE A 31 -1.53 -2.37 5.80
CA ILE A 31 -1.22 -2.30 4.36
C ILE A 31 -1.34 -0.86 3.83
N HIS A 32 -2.32 -0.08 4.29
CA HIS A 32 -2.44 1.33 3.92
C HIS A 32 -1.22 2.15 4.36
N ASN A 33 -0.69 1.89 5.55
CA ASN A 33 0.53 2.55 6.00
C ASN A 33 1.76 2.21 5.15
N ILE A 34 1.83 1.01 4.57
CA ILE A 34 2.90 0.67 3.61
C ILE A 34 2.78 1.54 2.36
N PHE A 35 1.57 1.73 1.83
CA PHE A 35 1.34 2.62 0.69
C PHE A 35 1.61 4.09 1.03
N ILE A 36 1.12 4.58 2.17
CA ILE A 36 1.38 5.96 2.62
C ILE A 36 2.90 6.20 2.73
N ARG A 37 3.67 5.26 3.30
CA ARG A 37 5.14 5.34 3.36
C ARG A 37 5.78 5.35 1.97
N ALA A 38 5.32 4.49 1.07
CA ALA A 38 5.81 4.45 -0.31
C ALA A 38 5.55 5.77 -1.04
N PHE A 39 4.37 6.38 -0.89
CA PHE A 39 4.09 7.69 -1.48
C PHE A 39 4.90 8.80 -0.83
N ASN A 40 5.02 8.79 0.51
CA ASN A 40 5.85 9.76 1.22
C ASN A 40 7.33 9.70 0.79
N SER A 41 7.85 8.51 0.47
CA SER A 41 9.21 8.38 -0.08
C SER A 41 9.32 8.93 -1.50
N VAL A 42 8.29 8.75 -2.34
CA VAL A 42 8.26 9.37 -3.69
C VAL A 42 8.33 10.89 -3.59
N PHE A 43 7.54 11.52 -2.72
CA PHE A 43 7.59 12.98 -2.50
C PHE A 43 8.95 13.44 -1.94
N TYR A 44 9.62 12.62 -1.13
CA TYR A 44 10.96 12.91 -0.60
C TYR A 44 12.04 12.84 -1.67
N HIS A 45 12.03 11.78 -2.49
CA HIS A 45 13.10 11.49 -3.44
C HIS A 45 12.95 12.24 -4.76
N ALA A 46 11.72 12.49 -5.23
CA ALA A 46 11.49 13.08 -6.54
C ALA A 46 12.27 14.38 -6.81
N PRO A 47 12.34 15.36 -5.87
CA PRO A 47 13.11 16.59 -6.12
C PRO A 47 14.63 16.39 -6.16
N ASN A 48 15.13 15.24 -5.67
CA ASN A 48 16.53 14.97 -5.37
C ASN A 48 17.12 13.81 -6.19
N VAL A 49 16.37 13.27 -7.15
CA VAL A 49 16.84 12.14 -7.98
C VAL A 49 17.75 12.66 -9.09
N GLU A 50 18.96 12.11 -9.18
CA GLU A 50 19.90 12.44 -10.24
C GLU A 50 19.49 11.81 -11.58
N PRO A 51 19.85 12.41 -12.74
CA PRO A 51 19.43 11.92 -14.05
C PRO A 51 19.71 10.44 -14.32
N GLU A 52 20.86 9.93 -13.86
CA GLU A 52 21.25 8.52 -13.97
C GLU A 52 20.35 7.56 -13.17
N ASP A 53 19.72 8.08 -12.12
CA ASP A 53 18.93 7.33 -11.14
C ASP A 53 17.43 7.32 -11.46
N VAL A 54 16.98 8.25 -12.32
CA VAL A 54 15.59 8.39 -12.78
C VAL A 54 14.98 7.06 -13.25
N PRO A 55 15.64 6.24 -14.11
CA PRO A 55 15.03 4.99 -14.57
C PRO A 55 14.76 4.00 -13.43
N GLY A 56 15.65 3.93 -12.43
CA GLY A 56 15.46 3.10 -11.25
C GLY A 56 14.33 3.63 -10.36
N PHE A 57 14.25 4.95 -10.20
CA PHE A 57 13.19 5.60 -9.44
C PHE A 57 11.81 5.41 -10.07
N MET A 58 11.70 5.53 -11.40
CA MET A 58 10.44 5.28 -12.10
C MET A 58 9.99 3.82 -12.00
N ARG A 59 10.92 2.84 -12.01
CA ARG A 59 10.58 1.44 -11.76
C ARG A 59 10.04 1.22 -10.35
N TYR A 60 10.60 1.91 -9.36
CA TYR A 60 10.07 1.89 -7.99
C TYR A 60 8.65 2.46 -7.93
N CYS A 61 8.41 3.58 -8.60
CA CYS A 61 7.09 4.20 -8.70
C CYS A 61 6.08 3.26 -9.39
N LEU A 62 6.48 2.58 -10.46
CA LEU A 62 5.64 1.59 -11.14
C LEU A 62 5.34 0.37 -10.27
N ALA A 63 6.27 -0.07 -9.42
CA ALA A 63 5.98 -1.11 -8.44
C ALA A 63 4.88 -0.67 -7.45
N ILE A 64 4.88 0.61 -7.02
CA ILE A 64 3.78 1.17 -6.21
C ILE A 64 2.46 1.11 -6.96
N VAL A 65 2.46 1.50 -8.24
CA VAL A 65 1.27 1.44 -9.09
C VAL A 65 0.71 0.03 -9.17
N ASP A 66 1.57 -0.95 -9.47
CA ASP A 66 1.14 -2.34 -9.61
C ASP A 66 0.57 -2.87 -8.29
N SER A 67 1.27 -2.65 -7.17
CA SER A 67 0.80 -3.11 -5.85
C SER A 67 -0.49 -2.44 -5.39
N LEU A 68 -0.70 -1.15 -5.66
CA LEU A 68 -1.94 -0.47 -5.30
C LEU A 68 -3.12 -0.96 -6.14
N HIS A 69 -2.90 -1.22 -7.45
CA HIS A 69 -3.92 -1.85 -8.28
C HIS A 69 -4.28 -3.26 -7.81
N GLU A 70 -3.28 -4.09 -7.46
CA GLU A 70 -3.50 -5.44 -6.90
C GLU A 70 -4.33 -5.38 -5.60
N HIS A 71 -4.01 -4.41 -4.72
CA HIS A 71 -4.74 -4.17 -3.47
C HIS A 71 -6.23 -3.85 -3.72
N HIS A 72 -6.53 -2.77 -4.45
CA HIS A 72 -7.93 -2.39 -4.71
C HIS A 72 -8.68 -3.41 -5.59
N THR A 73 -7.99 -4.11 -6.49
CA THR A 73 -8.60 -5.22 -7.26
C THR A 73 -9.02 -6.36 -6.34
N THR A 74 -8.24 -6.66 -5.31
CA THR A 74 -8.60 -7.67 -4.30
C THR A 74 -9.86 -7.27 -3.54
N GLU A 75 -9.97 -6.00 -3.18
CA GLU A 75 -11.13 -5.47 -2.48
C GLU A 75 -12.39 -5.56 -3.34
N GLU A 76 -12.37 -4.96 -4.52
CA GLU A 76 -13.55 -4.90 -5.40
C GLU A 76 -13.96 -6.28 -5.95
N ALA A 77 -13.01 -7.17 -6.21
CA ALA A 77 -13.30 -8.49 -6.75
C ALA A 77 -13.64 -9.53 -5.68
N THR A 78 -13.30 -9.31 -4.41
CA THR A 78 -13.43 -10.33 -3.36
C THR A 78 -13.95 -9.80 -2.03
N ALA A 79 -13.32 -8.78 -1.44
CA ALA A 79 -13.67 -8.32 -0.10
C ALA A 79 -15.01 -7.57 -0.08
N PHE A 80 -15.16 -6.53 -0.88
CA PHE A 80 -16.36 -5.69 -0.92
C PHE A 80 -17.62 -6.48 -1.26
N PRO A 81 -17.65 -7.35 -2.29
CA PRO A 81 -18.84 -8.17 -2.57
C PRO A 81 -19.24 -9.07 -1.39
N ALA A 82 -18.26 -9.58 -0.64
CA ALA A 82 -18.54 -10.42 0.54
C ALA A 82 -19.07 -9.59 1.72
N PHE A 83 -18.57 -8.37 1.91
CA PHE A 83 -19.10 -7.45 2.91
C PHE A 83 -20.52 -6.99 2.57
N GLU A 84 -20.79 -6.56 1.34
CA GLU A 84 -22.14 -6.16 0.93
C GLU A 84 -23.17 -7.27 1.09
N ALA A 85 -22.79 -8.53 0.81
CA ALA A 85 -23.66 -9.68 1.01
C ALA A 85 -24.10 -9.88 2.48
N LYS A 86 -23.38 -9.32 3.45
CA LYS A 86 -23.60 -9.49 4.88
C LYS A 86 -24.06 -8.23 5.61
N LEU A 87 -23.52 -7.07 5.23
CA LEU A 87 -23.85 -5.77 5.81
C LEU A 87 -25.04 -5.11 5.10
N GLY A 88 -25.29 -5.46 3.83
CA GLY A 88 -26.33 -4.88 2.98
C GLY A 88 -25.76 -4.26 1.71
N LYS A 89 -26.57 -4.23 0.65
CA LYS A 89 -26.17 -3.62 -0.63
C LYS A 89 -25.87 -2.13 -0.45
N GLY A 90 -24.77 -1.66 -1.03
CA GLY A 90 -24.34 -0.26 -1.01
C GLY A 90 -23.50 0.12 0.20
N THR A 91 -23.20 -0.81 1.12
CA THR A 91 -22.37 -0.50 2.30
C THR A 91 -20.92 -0.21 1.92
N MET A 92 -20.47 -0.64 0.74
CA MET A 92 -19.12 -0.40 0.24
C MET A 92 -19.09 0.70 -0.85
N ASP A 93 -20.23 1.30 -1.21
CA ASP A 93 -20.32 2.32 -2.29
C ASP A 93 -19.41 3.53 -2.02
N GLY A 94 -19.20 3.90 -0.75
CA GLY A 94 -18.27 4.96 -0.37
C GLY A 94 -16.83 4.66 -0.80
N ASN A 95 -16.33 3.49 -0.43
CA ASN A 95 -14.98 3.03 -0.80
C ASN A 95 -14.84 2.94 -2.33
N ILE A 96 -15.83 2.34 -3.01
CA ILE A 96 -15.84 2.19 -4.48
C ILE A 96 -15.88 3.55 -5.18
N THR A 97 -16.65 4.51 -4.66
CA THR A 97 -16.71 5.87 -5.21
C THR A 97 -15.36 6.55 -5.07
N GLN A 98 -14.74 6.46 -3.89
CA GLN A 98 -13.40 7.02 -3.67
C GLN A 98 -12.35 6.38 -4.57
N HIS A 99 -12.39 5.05 -4.80
CA HIS A 99 -11.57 4.38 -5.81
C HIS A 99 -11.73 5.04 -7.18
N ALA A 100 -12.97 5.17 -7.65
CA ALA A 100 -13.25 5.79 -8.94
C ALA A 100 -12.77 7.26 -9.05
N GLU A 101 -12.68 7.99 -7.93
CA GLU A 101 -12.23 9.38 -7.89
C GLU A 101 -10.71 9.54 -8.02
N PHE A 102 -9.90 8.76 -7.29
CA PHE A 102 -8.43 8.90 -7.37
C PHE A 102 -7.81 8.17 -8.55
N MET A 103 -8.40 7.06 -8.99
CA MET A 103 -7.85 6.18 -10.01
C MET A 103 -7.49 6.87 -11.34
N PRO A 104 -8.28 7.82 -11.88
CA PRO A 104 -7.92 8.52 -13.12
C PRO A 104 -6.60 9.28 -13.02
N LYS A 105 -6.37 10.03 -11.92
CA LYS A 105 -5.13 10.78 -11.70
C LYS A 105 -3.96 9.88 -11.35
N PHE A 106 -4.22 8.78 -10.66
CA PHE A 106 -3.23 7.74 -10.45
C PHE A 106 -2.75 7.11 -11.76
N ASN A 107 -3.68 6.85 -12.69
CA ASN A 107 -3.36 6.30 -14.01
C ASN A 107 -2.60 7.30 -14.89
N GLU A 108 -2.90 8.60 -14.80
CA GLU A 108 -2.12 9.66 -15.44
C GLU A 108 -0.67 9.65 -14.92
N TRP A 109 -0.47 9.56 -13.61
CA TRP A 109 0.85 9.46 -12.99
C TRP A 109 1.60 8.18 -13.41
N SER A 110 0.92 7.04 -13.46
CA SER A 110 1.47 5.78 -14.01
C SER A 110 1.90 5.92 -15.47
N GLY A 111 1.08 6.56 -16.30
CA GLY A 111 1.40 6.85 -17.70
C GLY A 111 2.66 7.70 -17.84
N LEU A 112 2.79 8.73 -17.00
CA LEU A 112 3.98 9.56 -16.95
C LEU A 112 5.24 8.77 -16.54
N CYS A 113 5.14 7.91 -15.53
CA CYS A 113 6.24 7.00 -15.14
C CYS A 113 6.71 6.14 -16.33
N LYS A 114 5.76 5.55 -17.07
CA LYS A 114 6.06 4.71 -18.26
C LYS A 114 6.72 5.51 -19.37
N SER A 115 6.23 6.71 -19.66
CA SER A 115 6.78 7.59 -20.69
C SER A 115 8.20 8.06 -20.37
N ILE A 116 8.49 8.35 -19.09
CA ILE A 116 9.84 8.70 -18.63
C ILE A 116 10.80 7.50 -18.78
N VAL A 117 10.36 6.28 -18.42
CA VAL A 117 11.17 5.06 -18.63
C VAL A 117 11.45 4.81 -20.11
N ALA A 118 10.45 5.06 -20.98
CA ALA A 118 10.57 4.95 -22.43
C ALA A 118 11.42 6.07 -23.07
N LYS A 119 11.85 7.07 -22.29
CA LYS A 119 12.57 8.28 -22.74
C LYS A 119 11.79 9.15 -23.71
N GLU A 120 10.46 9.06 -23.68
CA GLU A 120 9.54 9.89 -24.46
C GLU A 120 9.27 11.23 -23.77
N THR A 121 9.33 11.24 -22.43
CA THR A 121 9.18 12.43 -21.60
C THR A 121 10.43 12.64 -20.74
N THR A 122 10.91 13.89 -20.67
CA THR A 122 12.03 14.25 -19.77
C THR A 122 11.52 14.39 -18.35
N TYR A 123 12.24 13.83 -17.38
CA TYR A 123 11.87 13.92 -15.97
C TYR A 123 11.91 15.37 -15.47
N ASN A 124 10.79 15.82 -14.90
CA ASN A 124 10.68 17.06 -14.16
C ASN A 124 9.93 16.75 -12.86
N ALA A 125 10.56 17.01 -11.71
CA ALA A 125 9.99 16.64 -10.41
C ALA A 125 8.64 17.31 -10.14
N ALA A 126 8.45 18.58 -10.53
CA ALA A 126 7.20 19.29 -10.29
C ALA A 126 6.05 18.73 -11.14
N GLU A 127 6.29 18.53 -12.45
CA GLU A 127 5.30 17.94 -13.36
C GLU A 127 4.97 16.49 -12.96
N PHE A 128 5.98 15.75 -12.50
CA PHE A 128 5.83 14.39 -12.01
C PHE A 128 4.98 14.30 -10.74
N LEU A 129 5.20 15.20 -9.78
CA LEU A 129 4.50 15.16 -8.48
C LEU A 129 3.07 15.72 -8.55
N ASN A 130 2.74 16.55 -9.54
CA ASN A 130 1.40 17.15 -9.67
C ASN A 130 0.24 16.13 -9.77
N PRO A 131 0.23 15.17 -10.72
CA PRO A 131 -0.86 14.19 -10.79
C PRO A 131 -0.85 13.24 -9.59
N LEU A 132 0.33 12.92 -9.02
CA LEU A 132 0.41 12.13 -7.79
C LEU A 132 -0.21 12.84 -6.60
N ARG A 133 0.09 14.14 -6.41
CA ARG A 133 -0.50 14.98 -5.36
C ARG A 133 -2.03 14.99 -5.47
N ALA A 134 -2.55 15.24 -6.67
CA ALA A 134 -3.98 15.25 -6.94
C ALA A 134 -4.66 13.90 -6.62
N SER A 135 -4.00 12.78 -6.93
CA SER A 135 -4.48 11.44 -6.57
C SER A 135 -4.44 11.20 -5.05
N MET A 136 -3.35 11.59 -4.40
CA MET A 136 -3.13 11.35 -2.98
C MET A 136 -4.04 12.17 -2.07
N ASP A 137 -4.49 13.34 -2.51
CA ASP A 137 -5.47 14.16 -1.79
C ASP A 137 -6.82 13.47 -1.61
N THR A 138 -7.16 12.49 -2.46
CA THR A 138 -8.36 11.65 -2.33
C THR A 138 -8.03 10.25 -1.80
N LEU A 139 -6.90 9.68 -2.21
CA LEU A 139 -6.48 8.33 -1.76
C LEU A 139 -6.19 8.27 -0.26
N HIS A 140 -5.58 9.31 0.32
CA HIS A 140 -5.29 9.31 1.76
C HIS A 140 -6.56 9.31 2.63
N PRO A 141 -7.56 10.20 2.38
CA PRO A 141 -8.86 10.10 3.06
C PRO A 141 -9.51 8.72 2.90
N HIS A 142 -9.49 8.15 1.68
CA HIS A 142 -10.00 6.79 1.45
C HIS A 142 -9.34 5.75 2.36
N PHE A 143 -8.01 5.76 2.45
CA PHE A 143 -7.30 4.83 3.33
C PHE A 143 -7.72 4.94 4.79
N VAL A 144 -8.13 6.13 5.25
CA VAL A 144 -8.61 6.37 6.62
C VAL A 144 -10.08 5.93 6.76
N ASP A 145 -10.94 6.34 5.83
CA ASP A 145 -12.38 6.11 5.87
C ASP A 145 -12.73 4.62 5.79
N GLU A 146 -11.99 3.85 4.99
CA GLU A 146 -12.23 2.43 4.83
C GLU A 146 -12.09 1.64 6.14
N ILE A 147 -11.17 2.06 7.03
CA ILE A 147 -10.91 1.36 8.30
C ILE A 147 -12.17 1.23 9.14
N ALA A 148 -13.03 2.26 9.15
CA ALA A 148 -14.27 2.28 9.90
C ALA A 148 -15.26 1.19 9.44
N THR A 149 -15.21 0.80 8.16
CA THR A 149 -16.08 -0.24 7.60
C THR A 149 -15.70 -1.65 8.05
N LEU A 150 -14.46 -1.81 8.54
CA LEU A 150 -13.86 -3.08 8.94
C LEU A 150 -13.75 -3.25 10.47
N GLU A 151 -14.31 -2.33 11.25
CA GLU A 151 -14.25 -2.39 12.70
C GLU A 151 -14.97 -3.63 13.26
N SER A 152 -14.42 -4.18 14.35
CA SER A 152 -15.02 -5.29 15.08
C SER A 152 -16.46 -5.04 15.51
N SER A 153 -16.81 -3.78 15.80
CA SER A 153 -18.15 -3.35 16.20
C SER A 153 -19.20 -3.58 15.10
N VAL A 154 -18.75 -3.52 13.83
CA VAL A 154 -19.54 -3.79 12.63
C VAL A 154 -19.50 -5.28 12.33
N LEU A 155 -18.31 -5.87 12.21
CA LEU A 155 -18.15 -7.25 11.74
C LEU A 155 -18.81 -8.27 12.67
N LYS A 156 -18.73 -8.11 14.00
CA LYS A 156 -19.35 -9.02 14.98
C LYS A 156 -20.87 -9.13 14.86
N LYS A 157 -21.53 -8.12 14.29
CA LYS A 157 -22.99 -8.11 14.12
C LYS A 157 -23.45 -8.92 12.89
N HIS A 158 -22.57 -9.09 11.90
CA HIS A 158 -22.94 -9.60 10.57
C HIS A 158 -22.20 -10.88 10.17
N PHE A 159 -21.06 -11.18 10.80
CA PHE A 159 -20.25 -12.35 10.52
C PHE A 159 -20.07 -13.22 11.77
N SER A 160 -20.15 -14.54 11.58
CA SER A 160 -19.51 -15.47 12.50
C SER A 160 -17.99 -15.53 12.24
N GLU A 161 -17.23 -15.98 13.23
CA GLU A 161 -15.77 -16.14 13.07
C GLU A 161 -15.41 -17.09 11.91
N ALA A 162 -16.18 -18.16 11.72
CA ALA A 162 -15.93 -19.13 10.66
C ALA A 162 -16.08 -18.49 9.27
N GLU A 163 -17.11 -17.67 9.08
CA GLU A 163 -17.35 -16.95 7.82
C GLU A 163 -16.26 -15.92 7.55
N LEU A 164 -15.84 -15.17 8.57
CA LEU A 164 -14.80 -14.16 8.43
C LEU A 164 -13.43 -14.81 8.14
N ARG A 165 -13.12 -15.94 8.78
CA ARG A 165 -11.91 -16.74 8.46
C ARG A 165 -11.94 -17.29 7.04
N GLU A 166 -13.12 -17.67 6.53
CA GLU A 166 -13.25 -18.15 5.16
C GLU A 166 -13.10 -17.00 4.15
N LEU A 167 -13.63 -15.81 4.45
CA LEU A 167 -13.36 -14.61 3.67
C LEU A 167 -11.86 -14.29 3.62
N GLU A 168 -11.18 -14.33 4.77
CA GLU A 168 -9.73 -14.09 4.86
C GLU A 168 -8.91 -15.06 4.01
N LYS A 169 -9.29 -16.34 3.95
CA LYS A 169 -8.64 -17.31 3.03
C LYS A 169 -8.87 -16.96 1.57
N ARG A 170 -10.08 -16.53 1.20
CA ARG A 170 -10.39 -16.12 -0.18
C ARG A 170 -9.60 -14.88 -0.59
N ILE A 171 -9.50 -13.89 0.31
CA ILE A 171 -8.66 -12.71 0.11
C ILE A 171 -7.20 -13.12 -0.06
N ALA A 172 -6.66 -13.95 0.84
CA ALA A 172 -5.28 -14.42 0.75
C ALA A 172 -5.00 -15.21 -0.55
N ALA A 173 -5.93 -16.05 -0.99
CA ALA A 173 -5.82 -16.77 -2.25
C ALA A 173 -5.83 -15.82 -3.46
N LYS A 174 -6.68 -14.77 -3.43
CA LYS A 174 -6.75 -13.75 -4.48
C LYS A 174 -5.47 -12.91 -4.54
N VAL A 175 -4.92 -12.51 -3.39
CA VAL A 175 -3.61 -11.84 -3.32
C VAL A 175 -2.52 -12.75 -3.90
N TYR A 176 -2.47 -14.02 -3.49
CA TYR A 176 -1.48 -14.97 -4.01
C TYR A 176 -1.57 -15.18 -5.54
N ASP A 177 -2.79 -15.24 -6.08
CA ASP A 177 -3.03 -15.46 -7.52
C ASP A 177 -2.54 -14.30 -8.40
N GLN A 178 -2.66 -13.06 -7.91
CA GLN A 178 -2.31 -11.88 -8.70
C GLN A 178 -0.91 -11.31 -8.39
N SER A 179 -0.40 -11.52 -7.18
CA SER A 179 0.85 -10.89 -6.76
C SER A 179 2.07 -11.54 -7.36
N SER A 180 2.96 -10.69 -7.87
CA SER A 180 4.27 -11.09 -8.38
C SER A 180 5.32 -11.07 -7.28
N ILE A 181 6.10 -12.15 -7.17
CA ILE A 181 7.26 -12.18 -6.26
C ILE A 181 8.27 -11.05 -6.56
N TRP A 182 8.27 -10.53 -7.79
CA TRP A 182 9.12 -9.41 -8.20
C TRP A 182 8.62 -8.05 -7.65
N ASN A 183 7.33 -7.91 -7.33
CA ASN A 183 6.78 -6.71 -6.71
C ASN A 183 6.79 -6.77 -5.18
N ALA A 184 6.88 -7.97 -4.59
CA ALA A 184 6.93 -8.17 -3.14
C ALA A 184 8.00 -7.34 -2.38
N PRO A 185 9.18 -6.99 -2.94
CA PRO A 185 10.12 -6.12 -2.24
C PRO A 185 9.58 -4.74 -1.89
N LEU A 186 8.61 -4.20 -2.64
CA LEU A 186 7.99 -2.92 -2.33
C LEU A 186 7.39 -2.92 -0.93
N ILE A 187 6.69 -4.01 -0.58
CA ILE A 187 6.08 -4.20 0.73
C ILE A 187 7.17 -4.20 1.80
N VAL A 188 8.28 -4.91 1.56
CA VAL A 188 9.41 -4.97 2.50
C VAL A 188 10.04 -3.61 2.75
N VAL A 189 10.40 -2.86 1.71
CA VAL A 189 11.11 -1.59 1.87
C VAL A 189 10.22 -0.42 2.31
N ASN A 190 8.94 -0.67 2.55
CA ASN A 190 8.02 0.32 3.13
C ASN A 190 7.31 -0.21 4.39
N THR A 191 7.71 -1.38 4.89
CA THR A 191 7.26 -1.91 6.18
C THR A 191 8.22 -1.47 7.27
N ASP A 192 7.70 -0.83 8.30
CA ASP A 192 8.42 -0.47 9.53
C ASP A 192 7.98 -1.41 10.66
N LEU A 193 8.86 -2.32 11.07
CA LEU A 193 8.56 -3.28 12.14
C LEU A 193 8.46 -2.63 13.53
N ASP A 194 9.02 -1.44 13.74
CA ASP A 194 8.83 -0.73 15.01
C ASP A 194 7.40 -0.16 15.10
N PHE A 195 6.78 0.13 13.95
CA PHE A 195 5.39 0.58 13.87
C PHE A 195 4.39 -0.60 13.83
N ASN A 196 4.62 -1.60 12.99
CA ASN A 196 3.76 -2.79 12.81
C ASN A 196 4.58 -4.09 12.83
N SER A 197 5.01 -4.52 14.01
CA SER A 197 5.95 -5.64 14.21
C SER A 197 5.49 -7.02 13.71
N TRP A 198 4.20 -7.19 13.39
CA TRP A 198 3.58 -8.46 13.02
C TRP A 198 3.19 -8.52 11.54
N PHE A 199 3.33 -7.43 10.78
CA PHE A 199 2.88 -7.32 9.39
C PHE A 199 4.03 -6.88 8.46
N PRO A 200 4.16 -7.45 7.24
CA PRO A 200 3.38 -8.55 6.68
C PRO A 200 3.80 -9.93 7.24
N PRO A 201 2.87 -10.89 7.36
CA PRO A 201 3.14 -12.21 7.92
C PRO A 201 3.83 -13.14 6.89
N VAL A 202 5.01 -12.76 6.41
CA VAL A 202 5.74 -13.52 5.38
C VAL A 202 6.60 -14.62 6.04
N PRO A 203 6.51 -15.90 5.61
CA PRO A 203 7.33 -16.97 6.15
C PRO A 203 8.84 -16.70 6.00
N ALA A 204 9.64 -17.09 7.00
CA ALA A 204 11.08 -16.83 7.02
C ALA A 204 11.85 -17.32 5.77
N PRO A 205 11.58 -18.52 5.20
CA PRO A 205 12.22 -18.94 3.96
C PRO A 205 11.86 -18.05 2.76
N ALA A 206 10.60 -17.61 2.66
CA ALA A 206 10.18 -16.69 1.59
C ALA A 206 10.85 -15.32 1.77
N MET A 207 10.93 -14.80 3.00
CA MET A 207 11.67 -13.57 3.30
C MET A 207 13.16 -13.68 2.96
N PHE A 208 13.78 -14.84 3.16
CA PHE A 208 15.17 -15.06 2.79
C PHE A 208 15.37 -14.96 1.27
N VAL A 209 14.54 -15.65 0.48
CA VAL A 209 14.58 -15.56 -0.99
C VAL A 209 14.34 -14.14 -1.47
N LEU A 210 13.35 -13.46 -0.89
CA LEU A 210 13.02 -12.07 -1.23
C LEU A 210 14.23 -11.13 -1.01
N ARG A 211 14.85 -11.19 0.17
CA ARG A 211 15.96 -10.32 0.56
C ARG A 211 17.26 -10.59 -0.20
N HIS A 212 17.55 -11.86 -0.48
CA HIS A 212 18.88 -12.27 -0.96
C HIS A 212 18.92 -12.64 -2.44
N VAL A 213 17.77 -12.89 -3.07
CA VAL A 213 17.69 -13.22 -4.49
C VAL A 213 16.96 -12.11 -5.24
N VAL A 214 15.69 -11.88 -4.93
CA VAL A 214 14.82 -10.97 -5.69
C VAL A 214 15.31 -9.53 -5.61
N MET A 215 15.52 -9.03 -4.38
CA MET A 215 15.97 -7.65 -4.16
C MET A 215 17.34 -7.37 -4.81
N ASN A 216 18.25 -8.34 -4.75
CA ASN A 216 19.57 -8.21 -5.37
C ASN A 216 19.49 -8.22 -6.90
N PHE A 217 18.58 -8.99 -7.49
CA PHE A 217 18.41 -9.07 -8.95
C PHE A 217 17.81 -7.78 -9.53
N MET A 218 16.86 -7.17 -8.82
CA MET A 218 16.18 -5.94 -9.26
C MET A 218 16.97 -4.67 -8.93
N GLY A 219 18.09 -4.81 -8.22
CA GLY A 219 19.08 -3.76 -8.02
C GLY A 219 18.60 -2.61 -7.14
N ASP A 220 19.12 -1.42 -7.43
CA ASP A 220 19.04 -0.25 -6.55
C ASP A 220 17.67 0.44 -6.52
N MET A 221 16.68 0.00 -7.29
CA MET A 221 15.34 0.61 -7.25
C MET A 221 14.69 0.53 -5.86
N TRP A 222 15.09 -0.42 -5.02
CA TRP A 222 14.58 -0.56 -3.66
C TRP A 222 15.14 0.47 -2.68
N LYS A 223 16.19 1.22 -3.06
CA LYS A 223 16.78 2.27 -2.21
C LYS A 223 15.80 3.40 -1.88
N TYR A 224 14.75 3.57 -2.68
CA TYR A 224 13.73 4.60 -2.51
C TYR A 224 12.62 4.25 -1.51
N GLY A 225 12.59 3.03 -0.96
CA GLY A 225 11.69 2.71 0.16
C GLY A 225 12.10 3.40 1.45
N GLN A 226 11.16 3.65 2.36
CA GLN A 226 11.48 4.28 3.65
C GLN A 226 12.23 3.37 4.62
N CYS A 227 12.17 2.06 4.40
CA CYS A 227 12.78 1.04 5.24
C CYS A 227 13.86 0.27 4.49
N ASP A 228 14.80 -0.31 5.22
CA ASP A 228 15.79 -1.22 4.67
C ASP A 228 15.19 -2.60 4.35
N LYS A 229 16.00 -3.51 3.77
CA LYS A 229 15.56 -4.89 3.48
C LYS A 229 15.21 -5.71 4.73
N TYR A 230 15.55 -5.21 5.92
CA TYR A 230 15.20 -5.80 7.22
C TYR A 230 13.97 -5.15 7.85
N MET A 231 13.27 -4.28 7.10
CA MET A 231 12.04 -3.61 7.53
C MET A 231 12.27 -2.67 8.72
N ARG A 232 13.43 -2.01 8.73
CA ARG A 232 13.79 -0.97 9.70
C ARG A 232 13.72 0.40 9.03
N LEU A 233 13.05 1.35 9.65
CA LEU A 233 12.97 2.72 9.16
C LEU A 233 14.37 3.33 9.03
N LYS A 234 14.70 3.89 7.87
CA LYS A 234 15.99 4.55 7.63
C LYS A 234 16.04 5.90 8.34
N ASP A 235 17.24 6.31 8.74
CA ASP A 235 17.45 7.50 9.59
C ASP A 235 16.93 8.79 8.95
N GLU A 236 17.06 8.93 7.63
CA GLU A 236 16.60 10.10 6.88
C GLU A 236 15.07 10.32 6.95
N PHE A 237 14.29 9.29 7.27
CA PHE A 237 12.82 9.37 7.36
C PHE A 237 12.31 9.54 8.80
N LYS A 238 13.14 9.37 9.83
CA LYS A 238 12.70 9.42 11.24
C LYS A 238 12.04 10.75 11.62
N SER A 239 12.65 11.85 11.16
CA SER A 239 12.14 13.21 11.39
C SER A 239 10.73 13.46 10.82
N MET A 240 10.32 12.73 9.77
CA MET A 240 8.96 12.84 9.19
C MET A 240 7.87 12.35 10.15
N TYR A 241 8.24 11.47 11.08
CA TYR A 241 7.30 10.81 12.00
C TYR A 241 7.53 11.20 13.46
N GLY A 242 8.37 12.20 13.72
CA GLY A 242 8.70 12.64 15.08
C GLY A 242 9.49 11.61 15.90
N LEU A 243 10.27 10.75 15.23
CA LEU A 243 11.12 9.70 15.81
C LEU A 243 12.60 10.10 15.86
#